data_AF-A0A251SWU2-F1
#
_entry.id   AF-A0A251SWU2-F1
#
_cell.length_a   1.000
_cell.length_b   1.000
_cell.length_c   1.000
_cell.angle_alpha   90.00
_cell.angle_beta   90.00
_cell.angle_gamma   90.00
#
_symmetry.space_group_name_H-M   'P 1'
#
loop_
_entity.id
_entity.type
_entity.pdbx_description
1 polymer ?
#
loop_
_entity_poly.entity_id
_entity_poly.type
_entity_poly.pdbx_seq_one_letter_code
_entity_poly.pdbx_strand_id
1 'polypeptide(L)'
;MLEKAVLKELKPCDDNLIQLKIRSYGGLEFPNWIGDPLFLHLKHVSIGGCKRCTSLPPLGQLPSLKKLVIEGLYGVEAVGFELSGTGCAFPSLEILSFDDMREWKKWSGAVFPCLQKPQINGCPNLVEVTLEAMPSLNVLELDNCDSGVLRSLVEVASAVTKLEIEDISGLNDVVWGGVIEYLGAVEELSIQSCNEIRYLVKSDVDARFF
;
A
#
# COMPACT_ATOMS: atom_id res chain seq x y z
N MET A 1 20.17 3.52 31.19
CA MET A 1 19.98 4.80 30.46
C MET A 1 18.65 4.69 29.73
N LEU A 2 17.61 5.42 30.14
CA LEU A 2 16.35 5.44 29.39
C LEU A 2 16.56 6.27 28.13
N GLU A 3 16.60 5.64 26.96
CA GLU A 3 16.40 6.37 25.71
C GLU A 3 14.99 6.97 25.74
N LYS A 4 14.89 8.26 26.09
CA LYS A 4 13.67 9.00 25.81
C LYS A 4 13.55 9.09 24.30
N ALA A 5 12.56 8.40 23.73
CA ALA A 5 12.24 8.47 22.32
C ALA A 5 12.01 9.94 21.93
N VAL A 6 12.94 10.54 21.18
CA VAL A 6 12.94 11.96 20.76
C VAL A 6 11.59 12.38 20.19
N LEU A 7 10.93 11.50 19.43
CA LEU A 7 9.62 11.77 18.85
C LEU A 7 8.55 12.04 19.91
N LYS A 8 8.61 11.46 21.12
CA LYS A 8 7.62 11.72 22.18
C LYS A 8 7.59 13.19 22.60
N GLU A 9 8.74 13.86 22.59
CA GLU A 9 8.89 15.27 22.98
C GLU A 9 8.62 16.23 21.79
N LEU A 10 8.43 15.70 20.58
CA LEU A 10 8.20 16.48 19.36
C LEU A 10 6.72 16.62 18.98
N LYS A 11 5.79 16.24 19.87
CA LYS A 11 4.36 16.48 19.63
C LYS A 11 4.15 18.00 19.44
N PRO A 12 3.66 18.48 18.29
CA PRO A 12 3.32 19.88 18.09
C PRO A 12 2.34 20.37 19.15
N CYS A 13 2.48 21.64 19.54
CA CYS A 13 1.60 22.26 20.53
C CYS A 13 0.23 22.66 19.96
N ASP A 14 0.11 22.74 18.63
CA ASP A 14 -1.12 23.07 17.90
C ASP A 14 -1.42 22.06 16.78
N ASP A 15 -2.62 22.15 16.21
CA ASP A 15 -3.17 21.24 15.21
C ASP A 15 -3.00 21.72 13.76
N ASN A 16 -2.24 22.80 13.52
CA ASN A 16 -2.02 23.38 12.19
C ASN A 16 -0.96 22.64 11.37
N LEU A 17 -0.48 21.48 11.84
CA LEU A 17 0.52 20.70 11.12
C LEU A 17 -0.07 20.19 9.80
N ILE A 18 0.47 20.66 8.67
CA ILE A 18 0.01 20.27 7.33
C ILE A 18 0.79 19.06 6.78
N GLN A 19 2.06 18.94 7.15
CA GLN A 19 2.97 17.93 6.65
C GLN A 19 3.90 17.43 7.75
N LEU A 20 4.04 16.11 7.86
CA LEU A 20 4.97 15.44 8.76
C LEU A 20 5.93 14.57 7.95
N LYS A 21 7.23 14.75 8.18
CA LYS A 21 8.28 13.91 7.60
C LYS A 21 9.18 13.37 8.71
N ILE A 22 9.27 12.06 8.83
CA ILE A 22 10.16 11.39 9.77
C ILE A 22 11.15 10.57 8.95
N ARG A 23 12.43 10.89 9.06
CA ARG A 23 13.49 10.22 8.29
C ARG A 23 14.57 9.67 9.21
N SER A 24 15.01 8.44 8.93
CA SER A 24 16.12 7.79 9.62
C SER A 24 15.99 7.76 11.14
N TYR A 25 14.76 7.65 11.65
CA TYR A 25 14.52 7.54 13.09
C TYR A 25 15.05 6.21 13.61
N GLY A 26 15.97 6.28 14.58
CA GLY A 26 16.68 5.13 15.13
C GLY A 26 15.96 4.39 16.25
N GLY A 27 14.74 4.82 16.62
CA GLY A 27 13.94 4.15 17.65
C GLY A 27 13.23 2.90 17.13
N LEU A 28 12.64 2.15 18.05
CA LEU A 28 11.89 0.91 17.75
C LEU A 28 10.40 1.16 17.48
N GLU A 29 9.84 2.20 18.09
CA GLU A 29 8.41 2.48 18.04
C GLU A 29 8.14 3.96 17.79
N PHE A 30 7.06 4.22 17.06
CA PHE A 30 6.52 5.55 16.87
C PHE A 30 5.58 5.92 18.02
N PRO A 31 5.62 7.17 18.52
CA PRO A 31 4.62 7.61 19.48
C PRO A 31 3.24 7.74 18.83
N ASN A 32 2.19 7.40 19.59
CA ASN A 32 0.80 7.43 19.12
C ASN A 32 0.35 8.81 18.63
N TRP A 33 0.97 9.90 19.10
CA TRP A 33 0.57 11.24 18.68
C TRP A 33 0.72 11.44 17.17
N ILE A 34 1.59 10.70 16.47
CA ILE A 34 1.75 10.82 15.01
C ILE A 34 0.44 10.50 14.27
N GLY A 35 -0.37 9.61 14.83
CA GLY A 35 -1.69 9.27 14.31
C GLY A 35 -2.83 10.03 14.99
N ASP A 36 -2.58 11.04 15.82
CA ASP A 36 -3.63 11.72 16.61
C ASP A 36 -4.71 12.32 15.69
N PRO A 37 -5.99 11.92 15.81
CA PRO A 37 -7.06 12.42 14.95
C PRO A 37 -7.32 13.92 15.13
N LEU A 38 -6.75 14.55 16.16
CA LEU A 38 -6.79 16.00 16.35
C LEU A 38 -5.96 16.77 15.31
N PHE A 39 -5.10 16.11 14.52
CA PHE A 39 -4.42 16.76 13.40
C PHE A 39 -5.34 16.94 12.18
N LEU A 40 -6.30 17.85 12.33
CA LEU A 40 -7.34 18.14 11.33
C LEU A 40 -6.79 18.72 10.02
N HIS A 41 -5.57 19.23 10.02
CA HIS A 41 -4.94 19.87 8.85
C HIS A 41 -3.82 19.03 8.21
N LEU A 42 -3.48 17.87 8.79
CA LEU A 42 -2.37 17.04 8.32
C LEU A 42 -2.76 16.30 7.04
N LYS A 43 -2.18 16.76 5.92
CA LYS A 43 -2.48 16.25 4.57
C LYS A 43 -1.43 15.29 4.04
N HIS A 44 -0.19 15.39 4.53
CA HIS A 44 0.93 14.63 4.00
C HIS A 44 1.78 14.04 5.13
N VAL A 45 1.91 12.72 5.16
CA VAL A 45 2.81 12.01 6.06
C VAL A 45 3.82 11.23 5.24
N SER A 46 5.09 11.34 5.59
CA SER A 46 6.14 10.53 5.00
C SER A 46 7.08 10.01 6.09
N ILE A 47 7.18 8.69 6.21
CA ILE A 47 8.05 8.02 7.17
C ILE A 47 9.03 7.17 6.36
N GLY A 48 10.34 7.36 6.54
CA GLY A 48 11.25 6.46 5.86
C GLY A 48 12.68 6.37 6.35
N GLY A 49 13.34 5.27 6.00
CA GLY A 49 14.66 4.90 6.49
C GLY A 49 14.68 4.56 7.99
N CYS A 50 13.52 4.34 8.60
CA CYS A 50 13.37 4.00 10.03
C CYS A 50 13.57 2.49 10.22
N LYS A 51 14.75 1.99 9.86
CA LYS A 51 15.05 0.56 9.67
C LYS A 51 14.85 -0.32 10.91
N ARG A 52 14.88 0.27 12.09
CA ARG A 52 14.72 -0.42 13.38
C ARG A 52 13.26 -0.45 13.87
N CYS A 53 12.38 0.33 13.24
CA CYS A 53 10.98 0.38 13.65
C CYS A 53 10.27 -0.92 13.25
N THR A 54 9.50 -1.47 14.18
CA THR A 54 8.81 -2.77 14.00
C THR A 54 7.32 -2.65 13.75
N SER A 55 6.75 -1.44 13.87
CA SER A 55 5.35 -1.16 13.61
C SER A 55 5.17 0.27 13.06
N LEU A 56 4.00 0.54 12.47
CA LEU A 56 3.61 1.88 12.07
C LEU A 56 2.90 2.62 13.23
N PRO A 57 2.82 3.96 13.22
CA PRO A 57 1.89 4.67 14.10
C PRO A 57 0.44 4.47 13.63
N PRO A 58 -0.58 4.74 14.47
CA PRO A 58 -2.00 4.56 14.13
C PRO A 58 -2.50 5.64 13.16
N LEU A 59 -2.06 5.58 11.91
CA LEU A 59 -2.29 6.59 10.88
C LEU A 59 -3.73 6.55 10.33
N GLY A 60 -4.40 5.39 10.35
CA GLY A 60 -5.71 5.16 9.74
C GLY A 60 -6.84 6.08 10.23
N GLN A 61 -6.66 6.72 11.38
CA GLN A 61 -7.64 7.63 11.98
C GLN A 61 -7.43 9.12 11.59
N LEU A 62 -6.40 9.45 10.81
CA LEU A 62 -6.12 10.81 10.38
C LEU A 62 -7.17 11.28 9.35
N PRO A 63 -7.99 12.31 9.66
CA PRO A 63 -9.18 12.61 8.87
C PRO A 63 -8.88 13.33 7.54
N SER A 64 -7.81 14.12 7.49
CA SER A 64 -7.49 14.98 6.35
C SER A 64 -6.30 14.50 5.53
N LEU A 65 -5.76 13.31 5.83
CA LEU A 65 -4.58 12.79 5.19
C LEU A 65 -4.89 12.43 3.74
N LYS A 66 -4.19 13.07 2.80
CA LYS A 66 -4.33 12.84 1.35
C LYS A 66 -3.23 11.96 0.78
N LYS A 67 -2.02 12.03 1.36
CA LYS A 67 -0.86 11.27 0.90
C LYS A 67 -0.09 10.68 2.07
N LEU A 68 0.15 9.38 1.99
CA LEU A 68 0.99 8.61 2.91
C LEU A 68 2.10 7.92 2.12
N VAL A 69 3.35 8.11 2.56
CA VAL A 69 4.52 7.42 2.00
C VAL A 69 5.29 6.74 3.13
N ILE A 70 5.50 5.44 3.01
CA ILE A 70 6.22 4.60 3.98
C ILE A 70 7.36 3.90 3.23
N GLU A 71 8.59 4.19 3.62
CA GLU A 71 9.76 3.76 2.85
C GLU A 71 10.86 3.16 3.74
N GLY A 72 11.33 1.95 3.45
CA GLY A 72 12.52 1.39 4.09
C GLY A 72 12.38 1.16 5.60
N LEU A 73 11.20 0.73 6.07
CA LEU A 73 10.98 0.26 7.45
C LEU A 73 11.20 -1.26 7.51
N TYR A 74 12.47 -1.68 7.51
CA TYR A 74 12.83 -3.09 7.43
C TYR A 74 12.47 -3.93 8.67
N GLY A 75 12.02 -3.34 9.77
CA GLY A 75 11.55 -4.12 10.93
C GLY A 75 10.06 -4.46 10.89
N VAL A 76 9.30 -3.91 9.95
CA VAL A 76 7.85 -4.08 9.86
C VAL A 76 7.54 -5.32 9.02
N GLU A 77 6.95 -6.34 9.66
CA GLU A 77 6.56 -7.59 8.98
C GLU A 77 5.08 -7.64 8.60
N ALA A 78 4.23 -6.91 9.32
CA ALA A 78 2.80 -6.88 9.08
C ALA A 78 2.26 -5.47 9.24
N VAL A 79 1.29 -5.13 8.40
CA VAL A 79 0.57 -3.86 8.42
C VAL A 79 -0.92 -4.16 8.44
N GLY A 80 -1.64 -3.56 9.37
CA GLY A 80 -3.09 -3.49 9.19
C GLY A 80 -3.82 -2.63 10.20
N PHE A 81 -3.76 -2.97 11.48
CA PHE A 81 -4.50 -2.24 12.51
C PHE A 81 -4.13 -0.75 12.54
N GLU A 82 -2.87 -0.43 12.21
CA GLU A 82 -2.35 0.93 12.12
C GLU A 82 -3.03 1.75 11.04
N LEU A 83 -3.57 1.09 10.02
CA LEU A 83 -4.21 1.69 8.86
C LEU A 83 -5.73 1.56 8.89
N SER A 84 -6.33 0.74 9.75
CA SER A 84 -7.77 0.48 9.75
C SER A 84 -8.65 1.59 10.34
N GLY A 85 -8.10 2.48 11.19
CA GLY A 85 -8.89 3.50 11.89
C GLY A 85 -9.97 2.91 12.81
N THR A 86 -10.88 3.75 13.32
CA THR A 86 -12.02 3.31 14.17
C THR A 86 -13.31 3.17 13.34
N GLY A 87 -13.27 2.37 12.27
CA GLY A 87 -14.44 2.06 11.43
C GLY A 87 -14.16 2.23 9.93
N CYS A 88 -13.82 3.44 9.48
CA CYS A 88 -13.33 3.69 8.12
C CYS A 88 -11.89 4.18 8.19
N ALA A 89 -11.01 3.50 7.45
CA ALA A 89 -9.62 3.90 7.27
C ALA A 89 -9.56 5.14 6.39
N PHE A 90 -8.87 6.18 6.84
CA PHE A 90 -8.46 7.33 6.03
C PHE A 90 -9.56 7.92 5.11
N PRO A 91 -10.48 8.74 5.62
CA PRO A 91 -11.61 9.24 4.84
C PRO A 91 -11.23 10.21 3.69
N SER A 92 -9.96 10.55 3.52
CA SER A 92 -9.47 11.47 2.47
C SER A 92 -8.18 11.02 1.78
N LEU A 93 -7.70 9.80 2.04
CA LEU A 93 -6.42 9.34 1.47
C LEU A 93 -6.58 9.01 0.00
N GLU A 94 -5.79 9.68 -0.83
CA GLU A 94 -5.80 9.56 -2.29
C GLU A 94 -4.59 8.73 -2.78
N ILE A 95 -3.44 8.86 -2.11
CA ILE A 95 -2.18 8.21 -2.48
C ILE A 95 -1.57 7.49 -1.29
N LEU A 96 -1.28 6.19 -1.45
CA LEU A 96 -0.61 5.35 -0.46
C LEU A 96 0.61 4.69 -1.13
N SER A 97 1.81 4.98 -0.64
CA SER A 97 3.05 4.41 -1.19
C SER A 97 3.78 3.58 -0.13
N PHE A 98 4.14 2.36 -0.48
CA PHE A 98 5.08 1.51 0.25
C PHE A 98 6.29 1.22 -0.62
N ASP A 99 7.46 1.60 -0.13
CA ASP A 99 8.70 1.53 -0.90
C ASP A 99 9.80 0.81 -0.10
N ASP A 100 10.49 -0.15 -0.71
CA ASP A 100 11.62 -0.87 -0.11
C ASP A 100 11.29 -1.51 1.26
N MET A 101 10.07 -2.02 1.45
CA MET A 101 9.62 -2.64 2.71
C MET A 101 9.99 -4.14 2.75
N ARG A 102 11.30 -4.44 2.83
CA ARG A 102 11.82 -5.79 2.55
C ARG A 102 11.32 -6.91 3.46
N GLU A 103 11.03 -6.65 4.73
CA GLU A 103 10.55 -7.70 5.65
C GLU A 103 9.02 -7.76 5.72
N TRP A 104 8.31 -6.89 4.99
CA TRP A 104 6.86 -6.82 5.02
C TRP A 104 6.24 -8.00 4.29
N LYS A 105 5.44 -8.79 5.01
CA LYS A 105 4.84 -10.06 4.55
C LYS A 105 3.33 -10.00 4.41
N LYS A 106 2.69 -9.19 5.25
CA LYS A 106 1.23 -9.15 5.38
C LYS A 106 0.65 -7.76 5.37
N TRP A 107 -0.34 -7.53 4.51
CA TRP A 107 -1.18 -6.36 4.50
C TRP A 107 -2.64 -6.75 4.75
N SER A 108 -3.22 -6.24 5.83
CA SER A 108 -4.64 -6.39 6.13
C SER A 108 -5.28 -5.04 6.33
N GLY A 109 -6.56 -4.88 6.03
CA GLY A 109 -7.22 -3.58 6.19
C GLY A 109 -8.69 -3.60 5.84
N ALA A 110 -9.39 -2.57 6.31
CA ALA A 110 -10.80 -2.35 6.02
C ALA A 110 -10.98 -1.66 4.65
N VAL A 111 -12.04 -0.86 4.52
CA VAL A 111 -12.34 -0.10 3.31
C VAL A 111 -11.48 1.15 3.21
N PHE A 112 -10.87 1.39 2.04
CA PHE A 112 -10.17 2.63 1.68
C PHE A 112 -11.00 3.45 0.68
N PRO A 113 -11.94 4.29 1.15
CA PRO A 113 -13.00 4.84 0.30
C PRO A 113 -12.50 5.79 -0.79
N CYS A 114 -11.43 6.54 -0.54
CA CYS A 114 -10.92 7.58 -1.43
C CYS A 114 -9.58 7.23 -2.08
N LEU A 115 -9.02 6.04 -1.81
CA LEU A 115 -7.71 5.68 -2.30
C LEU A 115 -7.75 5.45 -3.81
N GLN A 116 -7.03 6.30 -4.54
CA GLN A 116 -6.97 6.29 -6.00
C GLN A 116 -5.72 5.57 -6.51
N LYS A 117 -4.61 5.75 -5.80
CA LYS A 117 -3.29 5.29 -6.22
C LYS A 117 -2.50 4.63 -5.07
N PRO A 118 -2.68 3.33 -4.83
CA PRO A 118 -1.71 2.50 -4.11
C PRO A 118 -0.49 2.25 -5.00
N GLN A 119 0.69 2.46 -4.43
CA GLN A 119 1.98 2.18 -5.05
C GLN A 119 2.73 1.22 -4.11
N ILE A 120 3.20 0.10 -4.65
CA ILE A 120 4.02 -0.85 -3.88
C ILE A 120 5.24 -1.18 -4.71
N ASN A 121 6.40 -0.72 -4.25
CA ASN A 121 7.65 -0.83 -4.99
C ASN A 121 8.74 -1.48 -4.12
N GLY A 122 9.41 -2.51 -4.63
CA GLY A 122 10.50 -3.17 -3.92
C GLY A 122 10.07 -3.82 -2.61
N CYS A 123 8.92 -4.51 -2.62
CA CYS A 123 8.35 -5.21 -1.47
C CYS A 123 8.19 -6.71 -1.77
N PRO A 124 9.28 -7.44 -2.06
CA PRO A 124 9.23 -8.79 -2.64
C PRO A 124 8.69 -9.86 -1.69
N ASN A 125 8.68 -9.61 -0.37
CA ASN A 125 8.20 -10.56 0.63
C ASN A 125 6.71 -10.41 0.95
N LEU A 126 6.04 -9.39 0.41
CA LEU A 126 4.60 -9.19 0.63
C LEU A 126 3.84 -10.23 -0.18
N VAL A 127 3.16 -11.15 0.51
CA VAL A 127 2.41 -12.25 -0.13
C VAL A 127 1.00 -12.42 0.42
N GLU A 128 0.74 -11.99 1.66
CA GLU A 128 -0.59 -12.04 2.27
C GLU A 128 -1.26 -10.67 2.20
N VAL A 129 -2.20 -10.47 1.27
CA VAL A 129 -3.00 -9.23 1.19
C VAL A 129 -4.48 -9.56 1.39
N THR A 130 -5.09 -8.95 2.41
CA THR A 130 -6.52 -9.13 2.77
C THR A 130 -7.16 -7.78 3.06
N LEU A 131 -7.77 -7.19 2.02
CA LEU A 131 -8.42 -5.87 2.09
C LEU A 131 -9.92 -6.04 1.84
N GLU A 132 -10.76 -5.20 2.47
CA GLU A 132 -12.21 -5.27 2.26
C GLU A 132 -12.66 -4.65 0.93
N ALA A 133 -12.27 -3.40 0.65
CA ALA A 133 -12.60 -2.73 -0.61
C ALA A 133 -11.75 -1.47 -0.87
N MET A 134 -11.50 -1.17 -2.14
CA MET A 134 -10.88 0.07 -2.62
C MET A 134 -11.70 0.67 -3.78
N PRO A 135 -12.89 1.25 -3.50
CA PRO A 135 -13.86 1.61 -4.54
C PRO A 135 -13.45 2.77 -5.45
N SER A 136 -12.45 3.57 -5.06
CA SER A 136 -11.93 4.70 -5.85
C SER A 136 -10.63 4.39 -6.60
N LEU A 137 -10.12 3.16 -6.50
CA LEU A 137 -8.87 2.75 -7.10
C LEU A 137 -8.96 2.78 -8.63
N ASN A 138 -8.14 3.62 -9.25
CA ASN A 138 -8.08 3.77 -10.71
C ASN A 138 -6.68 3.55 -11.29
N VAL A 139 -5.62 3.81 -10.52
CA VAL A 139 -4.23 3.62 -10.92
C VAL A 139 -3.58 2.61 -9.98
N LEU A 140 -3.13 1.48 -10.53
CA LEU A 140 -2.36 0.47 -9.82
C LEU A 140 -0.95 0.41 -10.38
N GLU A 141 0.04 0.73 -9.53
CA GLU A 141 1.47 0.66 -9.87
C GLU A 141 2.16 -0.32 -8.91
N LEU A 142 2.74 -1.39 -9.46
CA LEU A 142 3.46 -2.40 -8.70
C LEU A 142 4.83 -2.66 -9.33
N ASP A 143 5.88 -2.62 -8.53
CA ASP A 143 7.26 -2.89 -8.94
C ASP A 143 7.93 -3.87 -7.96
N ASN A 144 8.53 -4.94 -8.46
CA ASN A 144 9.31 -5.89 -7.67
C ASN A 144 8.51 -6.44 -6.47
N CYS A 145 7.38 -7.07 -6.80
CA CYS A 145 6.38 -7.60 -5.87
C CYS A 145 5.92 -9.02 -6.28
N ASP A 146 5.28 -9.73 -5.36
CA ASP A 146 4.67 -11.03 -5.68
C ASP A 146 3.35 -10.87 -6.46
N SER A 147 3.09 -11.77 -7.41
CA SER A 147 1.85 -11.79 -8.19
C SER A 147 0.57 -11.94 -7.35
N GLY A 148 0.66 -12.51 -6.14
CA GLY A 148 -0.43 -12.54 -5.17
C GLY A 148 -0.87 -11.14 -4.73
N VAL A 149 0.06 -10.18 -4.66
CA VAL A 149 -0.27 -8.77 -4.38
C VAL A 149 -1.11 -8.18 -5.51
N LEU A 150 -0.66 -8.35 -6.76
CA LEU A 150 -1.41 -7.91 -7.94
C LEU A 150 -2.83 -8.49 -7.92
N ARG A 151 -2.95 -9.81 -7.73
CA ARG A 151 -4.23 -10.51 -7.67
C ARG A 151 -5.15 -9.94 -6.59
N SER A 152 -4.68 -9.81 -5.36
CA SER A 152 -5.50 -9.30 -4.26
C SER A 152 -5.96 -7.86 -4.49
N LEU A 153 -5.12 -7.00 -5.10
CA LEU A 153 -5.48 -5.60 -5.31
C LEU A 153 -6.51 -5.42 -6.43
N VAL A 154 -6.43 -6.19 -7.52
CA VAL A 154 -7.44 -6.13 -8.59
C VAL A 154 -8.79 -6.71 -8.15
N GLU A 155 -8.80 -7.69 -7.24
CA GLU A 155 -10.02 -8.32 -6.71
C GLU A 155 -10.87 -7.35 -5.84
N VAL A 156 -10.23 -6.40 -5.16
CA VAL A 156 -10.90 -5.43 -4.27
C VAL A 156 -11.12 -4.06 -4.92
N ALA A 157 -10.63 -3.89 -6.15
CA ALA A 157 -10.83 -2.70 -6.97
C ALA A 157 -12.15 -2.80 -7.75
N SER A 158 -12.80 -1.65 -7.98
CA SER A 158 -14.03 -1.59 -8.77
C SER A 158 -13.79 -1.31 -10.26
N ALA A 159 -12.76 -0.51 -10.60
CA ALA A 159 -12.46 -0.09 -11.97
C ALA A 159 -11.02 0.47 -12.09
N VAL A 160 -10.03 -0.42 -12.17
CA VAL A 160 -8.66 -0.01 -12.53
C VAL A 160 -8.64 0.44 -13.99
N THR A 161 -8.30 1.69 -14.25
CA THR A 161 -8.16 2.25 -15.61
C THR A 161 -6.71 2.25 -16.09
N LYS A 162 -5.76 2.24 -15.16
CA LYS A 162 -4.33 2.21 -15.44
C LYS A 162 -3.64 1.16 -14.60
N LEU A 163 -2.96 0.23 -15.26
CA LEU A 163 -2.16 -0.81 -14.64
C LEU A 163 -0.71 -0.72 -15.14
N GLU A 164 0.22 -0.43 -14.24
CA GLU A 164 1.65 -0.53 -14.51
C GLU A 164 2.25 -1.58 -13.58
N ILE A 165 2.85 -2.62 -14.18
CA ILE A 165 3.52 -3.68 -13.45
C ILE A 165 4.94 -3.87 -13.97
N GLU A 166 5.89 -3.94 -13.05
CA GLU A 166 7.30 -4.18 -13.32
C GLU A 166 7.83 -5.28 -12.40
N ASP A 167 8.60 -6.23 -12.95
CA ASP A 167 9.31 -7.27 -12.18
C ASP A 167 8.42 -8.02 -11.16
N ILE A 168 7.22 -8.45 -11.59
CA ILE A 168 6.29 -9.17 -10.73
C ILE A 168 6.65 -10.66 -10.69
N SER A 169 7.08 -11.15 -9.53
CA SER A 169 7.49 -12.54 -9.35
C SER A 169 6.29 -13.50 -9.35
N GLY A 170 6.44 -14.65 -10.00
CA GLY A 170 5.40 -15.68 -10.07
C GLY A 170 4.24 -15.34 -11.02
N LEU A 171 4.33 -14.21 -11.74
CA LEU A 171 3.33 -13.82 -12.72
C LEU A 171 3.46 -14.66 -14.00
N ASN A 172 2.90 -15.86 -13.97
CA ASN A 172 2.84 -16.78 -15.11
C ASN A 172 1.50 -16.69 -15.86
N ASP A 173 1.37 -17.40 -16.98
CA ASP A 173 0.18 -17.40 -17.84
C ASP A 173 -1.13 -17.74 -17.09
N VAL A 174 -1.07 -18.63 -16.10
CA VAL A 174 -2.25 -19.04 -15.31
C VAL A 174 -2.69 -17.91 -14.38
N VAL A 175 -1.74 -17.28 -13.69
CA VAL A 175 -2.03 -16.15 -12.78
C VAL A 175 -2.55 -14.96 -13.59
N TRP A 176 -1.87 -14.63 -14.69
CA TRP A 176 -2.29 -13.55 -15.59
C TRP A 176 -3.70 -13.78 -16.16
N GLY A 177 -4.02 -15.02 -16.53
CA GLY A 177 -5.35 -15.40 -17.01
C GLY A 177 -6.47 -15.18 -16.00
N GLY A 178 -6.19 -15.20 -14.69
CA GLY A 178 -7.14 -14.82 -13.65
C GLY A 178 -7.21 -13.30 -13.44
N VAL A 179 -6.06 -12.62 -13.47
CA VAL A 179 -5.98 -11.16 -13.31
C VAL A 179 -6.75 -10.43 -14.41
N ILE A 180 -6.66 -10.88 -15.66
CA ILE A 180 -7.29 -10.22 -16.81
C ILE A 180 -8.82 -10.12 -16.71
N GLU A 181 -9.47 -10.99 -15.92
CA GLU A 181 -10.92 -10.95 -15.70
C GLU A 181 -11.37 -9.69 -14.95
N TYR A 182 -10.46 -9.06 -14.20
CA TYR A 182 -10.69 -7.81 -13.46
C TYR A 182 -10.29 -6.56 -14.25
N LEU A 183 -9.65 -6.71 -15.40
CA LEU A 183 -9.07 -5.58 -16.16
C LEU A 183 -10.01 -5.00 -17.23
N GLY A 184 -11.32 -5.25 -17.13
CA GLY A 184 -12.30 -4.82 -18.13
C GLY A 184 -12.42 -3.30 -18.32
N ALA A 185 -11.92 -2.49 -17.37
CA ALA A 185 -11.90 -1.04 -17.43
C ALA A 185 -10.52 -0.44 -17.77
N VAL A 186 -9.48 -1.28 -17.96
CA VAL A 186 -8.11 -0.80 -18.18
C VAL A 186 -7.98 -0.16 -19.57
N GLU A 187 -7.53 1.10 -19.57
CA GLU A 187 -7.24 1.91 -20.75
C GLU A 187 -5.73 2.03 -21.00
N GLU A 188 -4.93 2.03 -19.93
CA GLU A 188 -3.47 2.08 -19.97
C GLU A 188 -2.86 0.84 -19.30
N LEU A 189 -2.11 0.03 -20.06
CA LEU A 189 -1.43 -1.17 -19.57
C LEU A 189 0.06 -1.11 -19.90
N SER A 190 0.91 -1.19 -18.88
CA SER A 190 2.35 -1.35 -18.99
C SER A 190 2.80 -2.60 -18.24
N ILE A 191 3.48 -3.51 -18.94
CA ILE A 191 4.10 -4.71 -18.36
C ILE A 191 5.57 -4.68 -18.71
N GLN A 192 6.44 -4.62 -17.71
CA GLN A 192 7.88 -4.54 -17.87
C GLN A 192 8.56 -5.63 -17.04
N SER A 193 9.63 -6.22 -17.57
CA SER A 193 10.46 -7.20 -16.85
C SER A 193 9.72 -8.42 -16.25
N CYS A 194 8.46 -8.67 -16.61
CA CYS A 194 7.66 -9.82 -16.16
C CYS A 194 7.92 -11.04 -17.06
N ASN A 195 9.04 -11.71 -16.84
CA ASN A 195 9.59 -12.71 -17.78
C ASN A 195 8.87 -14.08 -17.76
N GLU A 196 7.99 -14.31 -16.79
CA GLU A 196 7.26 -15.58 -16.63
C GLU A 196 5.96 -15.66 -17.46
N ILE A 197 5.38 -14.52 -17.85
CA ILE A 197 4.22 -14.47 -18.75
C ILE A 197 4.71 -14.64 -20.19
N ARG A 198 4.09 -15.54 -20.93
CA ARG A 198 4.36 -15.78 -22.35
C ARG A 198 3.18 -15.42 -23.24
N TYR A 199 1.96 -15.55 -22.72
CA TYR A 199 0.74 -15.33 -23.49
C TYR A 199 -0.20 -14.37 -22.78
N LEU A 200 -0.74 -13.41 -23.53
CA LEU A 200 -1.64 -12.37 -23.01
C LEU A 200 -3.13 -12.71 -23.18
N VAL A 201 -3.48 -13.91 -23.66
CA VAL A 201 -4.83 -14.19 -24.17
C VAL A 201 -5.47 -15.38 -23.48
N LYS A 202 -6.75 -15.24 -23.14
CA LYS A 202 -7.67 -16.36 -22.90
C LYS A 202 -7.80 -17.11 -24.23
N SER A 203 -7.23 -18.31 -24.35
CA SER A 203 -7.49 -19.13 -25.52
C SER A 203 -8.92 -19.63 -25.43
N ASP A 204 -9.87 -18.91 -26.05
CA ASP A 204 -11.19 -19.43 -26.44
C ASP A 204 -11.10 -20.52 -27.53
N VAL A 205 -9.94 -21.16 -27.69
CA VAL A 205 -9.69 -22.17 -28.73
C VAL A 205 -10.20 -23.55 -28.31
N ASP A 206 -10.56 -23.78 -27.04
CA ASP A 206 -11.13 -25.06 -26.57
C ASP A 206 -12.65 -25.05 -26.32
N ALA A 207 -13.35 -23.91 -26.49
CA ALA A 207 -14.82 -23.87 -26.39
C ALA A 207 -15.55 -24.18 -27.72
N ARG A 208 -14.84 -24.60 -28.77
CA ARG A 208 -15.43 -24.92 -30.10
C ARG A 208 -15.39 -26.39 -30.50
N PHE A 209 -15.18 -27.30 -29.55
CA PHE A 209 -15.41 -28.72 -29.78
C PHE A 209 -16.03 -29.33 -28.51
N PHE A 210 -17.36 -29.28 -28.41
CA PHE A 210 -18.30 -30.39 -28.18
C PHE A 210 -19.72 -29.85 -27.96
#